data_AF-A0A948RBV4-F1
#
_entry.id   AF-A0A948RBV4-F1
#
_cell.length_a   1.000
_cell.length_b   1.000
_cell.length_c   1.000
_cell.angle_alpha   90.00
_cell.angle_beta   90.00
_cell.angle_gamma   90.00
#
_symmetry.space_group_name_H-M   'P 1'
#
loop_
_entity.id
_entity.type
_entity.pdbx_description
1 polymer ?
#
loop_
_entity_poly.entity_id
_entity_poly.type
_entity_poly.pdbx_seq_one_letter_code
_entity_poly.pdbx_strand_id
1 'polypeptide(L)'
;HEDLCLLTKREGEDVYRLIGAAVAWPSDWHPKDKIGLPLRALHAPIAGYEEQLATGVDRFMETLRPGPIYARCNWFIAATGERRWLPEKPPQEAFAHVTPDNAGSTLFVRSERQTLRRLPQTGAILFTIGIYVEQLGNLSPANIAMLGKAVQTLVNGEGDRRGAPAYADSLIGFAERNAP
;
A
#
# COMPACT_ATOMS: atom_id res chain seq x y z
N HIS A 1 4.80 4.21 -14.57
CA HIS A 1 4.53 5.56 -14.01
C HIS A 1 4.58 5.47 -12.50
N GLU A 2 5.03 6.52 -11.81
CA GLU A 2 5.20 6.50 -10.35
C GLU A 2 4.63 7.76 -9.73
N ASP A 3 4.03 7.61 -8.56
CA ASP A 3 3.77 8.71 -7.64
C ASP A 3 5.05 9.01 -6.86
N LEU A 4 5.22 10.26 -6.42
CA LEU A 4 6.42 10.74 -5.74
C LEU A 4 6.05 11.45 -4.45
N CYS A 5 6.84 11.20 -3.41
CA CYS A 5 6.79 11.88 -2.14
C CYS A 5 8.21 12.32 -1.75
N LEU A 6 8.33 13.52 -1.19
CA LEU A 6 9.59 14.07 -0.71
C LEU A 6 9.52 14.23 0.80
N LEU A 7 10.50 13.65 1.48
CA LEU A 7 10.62 13.68 2.93
C LEU A 7 11.87 14.47 3.33
N THR A 8 11.76 15.32 4.35
CA THR A 8 12.91 15.99 4.97
C THR A 8 12.69 16.23 6.45
N LYS A 9 13.77 16.56 7.16
CA LYS A 9 13.71 17.15 8.50
C LYS A 9 13.58 18.67 8.38
N ARG A 10 12.84 19.27 9.30
CA ARG A 10 12.86 20.73 9.49
C ARG A 10 14.06 21.10 10.35
N GLU A 11 14.50 22.35 10.27
CA GLU A 11 15.57 22.85 11.13
C GLU A 11 15.19 22.68 12.61
N GLY A 12 16.10 22.10 13.40
CA GLY A 12 15.88 21.81 14.82
C GLY A 12 14.97 20.61 15.12
N GLU A 13 14.50 19.86 14.10
CA GLU A 13 13.69 18.66 14.29
C GLU A 13 14.43 17.39 13.84
N ASP A 14 14.30 16.31 14.61
CA ASP A 14 14.87 14.99 14.26
C ASP A 14 13.90 14.07 13.53
N VAL A 15 12.71 14.56 13.18
CA VAL A 15 11.66 13.77 12.53
C VAL A 15 11.54 14.10 11.04
N TYR A 16 11.47 13.06 10.20
CA TYR A 16 11.19 13.24 8.78
C TYR A 16 9.69 13.51 8.57
N ARG A 17 9.40 14.49 7.72
CA ARG A 17 8.05 14.93 7.36
C ARG A 17 7.86 14.88 5.86
N LEU A 18 6.63 14.60 5.43
CA LEU A 18 6.24 14.74 4.03
C LEU A 18 6.16 16.23 3.66
N ILE A 19 7.05 16.70 2.79
CA ILE A 19 7.11 18.12 2.39
C ILE A 19 6.76 18.37 0.92
N GLY A 20 6.68 17.31 0.12
CA GLY A 20 6.26 17.39 -1.27
C GLY A 20 5.58 16.11 -1.69
N ALA A 21 4.55 16.23 -2.52
CA ALA A 21 3.81 15.09 -3.03
C ALA A 21 3.35 15.37 -4.47
N ALA A 22 3.66 14.46 -5.37
CA ALA A 22 3.07 14.35 -6.70
C ALA A 22 2.42 12.97 -6.78
N VAL A 23 1.18 12.88 -6.31
CA VAL A 23 0.46 11.62 -6.10
C VAL A 23 -0.84 11.65 -6.90
N ALA A 24 -0.83 11.00 -8.05
CA ALA A 24 -1.98 10.89 -8.96
C ALA A 24 -2.80 9.62 -8.69
N TRP A 25 -2.17 8.58 -8.16
CA TRP A 25 -2.76 7.26 -7.99
C TRP A 25 -2.64 6.78 -6.53
N PRO A 26 -3.28 7.47 -5.57
CA PRO A 26 -3.31 7.02 -4.19
C PRO A 26 -4.00 5.65 -4.05
N SER A 27 -3.76 5.03 -2.89
CA SER A 27 -4.29 3.73 -2.49
C SER A 27 -5.10 3.90 -1.21
N ASP A 28 -6.30 4.46 -1.33
CA ASP A 28 -7.21 4.65 -0.21
C ASP A 28 -6.76 5.72 0.81
N TRP A 29 -6.16 6.82 0.31
CA TRP A 29 -5.80 7.99 1.12
C TRP A 29 -5.75 9.28 0.29
N HIS A 30 -5.79 10.44 0.95
CA HIS A 30 -5.67 11.73 0.28
C HIS A 30 -4.32 12.41 0.57
N PRO A 31 -3.58 12.86 -0.47
CA PRO A 31 -2.32 13.58 -0.29
C PRO A 31 -2.41 14.85 0.56
N LYS A 32 -3.50 15.61 0.39
CA LYS A 32 -3.76 16.84 1.14
C LYS A 32 -3.85 16.64 2.66
N ASP A 33 -4.28 15.46 3.11
CA ASP A 33 -4.44 15.15 4.53
C ASP A 33 -3.13 14.68 5.17
N LYS A 34 -2.08 14.49 4.35
CA LYS A 34 -0.80 13.90 4.74
C LYS A 34 0.35 14.90 4.66
N ILE A 35 0.27 15.89 3.80
CA ILE A 35 1.34 16.89 3.63
C ILE A 35 1.64 17.60 4.97
N GLY A 36 2.93 17.73 5.29
CA GLY A 36 3.45 18.34 6.52
C GLY A 36 3.54 17.41 7.74
N LEU A 37 2.87 16.25 7.72
CA LEU A 37 2.89 15.31 8.84
C LEU A 37 4.24 14.59 8.98
N PRO A 38 4.66 14.26 10.22
CA PRO A 38 5.80 13.39 10.46
C PRO A 38 5.47 11.94 10.09
N LEU A 39 6.50 11.13 9.80
CA LEU A 39 6.35 9.73 9.37
C LEU A 39 5.43 8.90 10.27
N ARG A 40 5.55 9.01 11.60
CA ARG A 40 4.67 8.27 12.51
C ARG A 40 3.19 8.66 12.35
N ALA A 41 2.89 9.96 12.27
CA ALA A 41 1.52 10.43 12.09
C ALA A 41 0.94 10.09 10.70
N LEU A 42 1.78 10.06 9.65
CA LEU A 42 1.38 9.61 8.32
C LEU A 42 0.83 8.19 8.35
N HIS A 43 1.53 7.31 9.09
CA HIS A 43 1.28 5.88 9.19
C HIS A 43 0.42 5.48 10.39
N ALA A 44 -0.04 6.42 11.22
CA ALA A 44 -0.90 6.16 12.38
C ALA A 44 -2.13 5.26 12.08
N PRO A 45 -2.75 5.31 10.88
CA PRO A 45 -3.85 4.40 10.57
C PRO A 45 -3.46 2.91 10.41
N ILE A 46 -2.18 2.58 10.26
CA ILE A 46 -1.69 1.22 10.02
C ILE A 46 -1.60 0.47 11.35
N ALA A 47 -2.28 -0.66 11.46
CA ALA A 47 -2.31 -1.45 12.68
C ALA A 47 -0.91 -1.96 13.06
N GLY A 48 -0.51 -1.76 14.31
CA GLY A 48 0.79 -2.19 14.83
C GLY A 48 1.99 -1.39 14.32
N TYR A 49 1.80 -0.33 13.53
CA TYR A 49 2.93 0.43 12.99
C TYR A 49 3.79 1.04 14.10
N GLU A 50 3.17 1.66 15.10
CA GLU A 50 3.89 2.36 16.16
C GLU A 50 4.72 1.38 16.99
N GLU A 51 4.14 0.25 17.35
CA GLU A 51 4.75 -0.74 18.24
C GLU A 51 5.79 -1.60 17.52
N GLN A 52 5.60 -1.89 16.23
CA GLN A 52 6.38 -2.91 15.52
C GLN A 52 7.35 -2.32 14.48
N LEU A 53 7.04 -1.16 13.90
CA LEU A 53 7.76 -0.66 12.71
C LEU A 53 8.38 0.72 12.90
N ALA A 54 7.77 1.61 13.66
CA ALA A 54 8.13 3.03 13.69
C ALA A 54 9.62 3.26 13.99
N THR A 55 10.16 2.64 15.04
CA THR A 55 11.58 2.77 15.42
C THR A 55 12.53 2.25 14.33
N GLY A 56 12.18 1.13 13.69
CA GLY A 56 12.99 0.56 12.61
C GLY A 56 12.97 1.45 11.36
N VAL A 57 11.81 2.00 11.01
CA VAL A 57 11.66 2.95 9.90
C VAL A 57 12.43 4.24 10.17
N ASP A 58 12.29 4.83 11.36
CA ASP A 58 13.00 6.06 11.72
C ASP A 58 14.53 5.86 11.61
N ARG A 59 15.05 4.75 12.17
CA ARG A 59 16.47 4.40 12.06
C ARG A 59 16.88 4.17 10.61
N PHE A 60 16.07 3.48 9.82
CA PHE A 60 16.37 3.24 8.42
C PHE A 60 16.51 4.56 7.65
N MET A 61 15.55 5.48 7.80
CA MET A 61 15.57 6.80 7.16
C MET A 61 16.83 7.58 7.54
N GLU A 62 17.23 7.53 8.81
CA GLU A 62 18.45 8.20 9.28
C GLU A 62 19.73 7.61 8.68
N THR A 63 19.78 6.29 8.51
CA THR A 63 20.97 5.61 7.97
C THR A 63 21.09 5.65 6.45
N LEU A 64 20.05 6.10 5.73
CA LEU A 64 20.09 6.20 4.28
C LEU A 64 21.24 7.11 3.83
N ARG A 65 22.10 6.61 2.94
CA ARG A 65 23.16 7.40 2.31
C ARG A 65 22.83 7.68 0.85
N PRO A 66 23.35 8.78 0.26
CA PRO A 66 23.21 9.01 -1.18
C PRO A 66 23.86 7.88 -1.99
N GLY A 67 23.26 7.54 -3.13
CA GLY A 67 23.73 6.49 -4.04
C GLY A 67 22.81 5.27 -4.07
N PRO A 68 22.75 4.44 -2.99
CA PRO A 68 21.87 3.28 -2.93
C PRO A 68 20.39 3.63 -3.09
N ILE A 69 19.65 2.76 -3.78
CA ILE A 69 18.19 2.76 -3.86
C ILE A 69 17.69 1.49 -3.19
N TYR A 70 16.82 1.66 -2.20
CA TYR A 70 16.18 0.54 -1.51
C TYR A 70 14.76 0.38 -2.03
N ALA A 71 14.31 -0.86 -2.17
CA ALA A 71 12.99 -1.15 -2.69
C ALA A 71 12.26 -2.18 -1.83
N ARG A 72 10.93 -2.03 -1.78
CA ARG A 72 10.01 -3.02 -1.25
C ARG A 72 8.77 -3.07 -2.13
N CYS A 73 7.98 -4.13 -1.98
CA CYS A 73 6.64 -4.18 -2.54
C CYS A 73 5.60 -4.06 -1.43
N ASN A 74 4.49 -3.41 -1.75
CA ASN A 74 3.26 -3.46 -0.97
C ASN A 74 2.15 -3.96 -1.90
N TRP A 75 1.08 -4.56 -1.36
CA TRP A 75 -0.01 -5.10 -2.18
C TRP A 75 -1.35 -4.81 -1.54
N PHE A 76 -2.42 -4.78 -2.33
CA PHE A 76 -3.81 -4.61 -1.92
C PHE A 76 -4.72 -5.43 -2.84
N ILE A 77 -5.92 -5.72 -2.35
CA ILE A 77 -7.04 -6.11 -3.19
C ILE A 77 -7.95 -4.89 -3.31
N ALA A 78 -8.35 -4.57 -4.53
CA ALA A 78 -9.19 -3.43 -4.85
C ALA A 78 -10.47 -3.90 -5.54
N ALA A 79 -11.55 -3.16 -5.30
CA ALA A 79 -12.85 -3.36 -5.93
C ALA A 79 -12.94 -2.71 -7.34
N THR A 80 -11.83 -2.15 -7.83
CA THR A 80 -11.77 -1.40 -9.08
C THR A 80 -10.40 -1.56 -9.75
N GLY A 81 -10.40 -1.57 -11.08
CA GLY A 81 -9.19 -1.54 -11.90
C GLY A 81 -8.56 -0.16 -12.05
N GLU A 82 -9.21 0.87 -11.53
CA GLU A 82 -8.71 2.24 -11.59
C GLU A 82 -7.42 2.41 -10.79
N ARG A 83 -6.43 3.06 -11.40
CA ARG A 83 -5.17 3.35 -10.69
C ARG A 83 -5.38 4.39 -9.59
N ARG A 84 -6.30 5.34 -9.77
CA ARG A 84 -6.67 6.30 -8.74
C ARG A 84 -7.76 5.71 -7.88
N TRP A 85 -7.42 5.35 -6.64
CA TRP A 85 -8.36 4.77 -5.69
C TRP A 85 -8.38 5.60 -4.41
N LEU A 86 -9.50 6.27 -4.17
CA LEU A 86 -9.72 7.14 -3.02
C LEU A 86 -10.72 6.51 -2.03
N PRO A 87 -10.66 6.90 -0.74
CA PRO A 87 -11.55 6.41 0.32
C PRO A 87 -12.94 7.07 0.22
N GLU A 88 -13.62 6.91 -0.91
CA GLU A 88 -14.92 7.54 -1.16
C GLU A 88 -16.08 6.72 -0.58
N LYS A 89 -15.89 5.42 -0.39
CA LYS A 89 -16.92 4.47 0.06
C LYS A 89 -16.36 3.53 1.11
N PRO A 90 -17.16 3.10 2.10
CA PRO A 90 -16.79 2.00 2.98
C PRO A 90 -16.51 0.72 2.18
N PRO A 91 -15.61 -0.16 2.63
CA PRO A 91 -15.30 -1.41 1.92
C PRO A 91 -16.53 -2.26 1.59
N GLN A 92 -17.49 -2.37 2.50
CA GLN A 92 -18.71 -3.17 2.31
C GLN A 92 -19.52 -2.68 1.10
N GLU A 93 -19.55 -1.37 0.84
CA GLU A 93 -20.23 -0.80 -0.32
C GLU A 93 -19.36 -0.93 -1.58
N ALA A 94 -18.06 -0.67 -1.47
CA ALA A 94 -17.13 -0.75 -2.60
C ALA A 94 -17.09 -2.17 -3.20
N PHE A 95 -17.08 -3.19 -2.35
CA PHE A 95 -17.01 -4.60 -2.74
C PHE A 95 -18.39 -5.29 -2.87
N ALA A 96 -19.51 -4.58 -2.72
CA ALA A 96 -20.86 -5.18 -2.72
C ALA A 96 -21.21 -5.98 -4.00
N HIS A 97 -20.52 -5.71 -5.10
CA HIS A 97 -20.71 -6.39 -6.39
C HIS A 97 -19.85 -7.66 -6.54
N VAL A 98 -18.96 -7.93 -5.60
CA VAL A 98 -18.04 -9.06 -5.64
C VAL A 98 -18.70 -10.29 -5.03
N THR A 99 -18.65 -11.39 -5.76
CA THR A 99 -19.08 -12.71 -5.30
C THR A 99 -17.96 -13.72 -5.53
N PRO A 100 -17.98 -14.88 -4.86
CA PRO A 100 -17.01 -15.93 -5.16
C PRO A 100 -16.97 -16.28 -6.64
N ASP A 101 -18.12 -16.33 -7.33
CA ASP A 101 -18.21 -16.75 -8.73
C ASP A 101 -17.64 -15.71 -9.71
N ASN A 102 -17.73 -14.42 -9.40
CA ASN A 102 -17.27 -13.36 -10.30
C ASN A 102 -15.91 -12.76 -9.92
N ALA A 103 -15.35 -13.15 -8.76
CA ALA A 103 -14.15 -12.58 -8.16
C ALA A 103 -12.96 -12.45 -9.11
N GLY A 104 -12.75 -13.41 -10.02
CA GLY A 104 -11.66 -13.33 -11.00
C GLY A 104 -11.73 -12.09 -11.92
N SER A 105 -12.92 -11.58 -12.20
CA SER A 105 -13.14 -10.45 -13.09
C SER A 105 -13.41 -9.12 -12.37
N THR A 106 -13.86 -9.19 -11.12
CA THR A 106 -14.29 -8.03 -10.31
C THR A 106 -13.29 -7.63 -9.23
N LEU A 107 -12.44 -8.56 -8.77
CA LEU A 107 -11.31 -8.23 -7.91
C LEU A 107 -10.08 -7.87 -8.71
N PHE A 108 -9.39 -6.83 -8.24
CA PHE A 108 -8.15 -6.36 -8.81
C PHE A 108 -7.04 -6.47 -7.77
N VAL A 109 -5.89 -6.97 -8.18
CA VAL A 109 -4.69 -7.01 -7.37
C VAL A 109 -3.87 -5.79 -7.70
N ARG A 110 -3.67 -4.96 -6.68
CA ARG A 110 -2.84 -3.77 -6.77
C ARG A 110 -1.51 -4.02 -6.09
N SER A 111 -0.41 -3.81 -6.80
CA SER A 111 0.95 -3.88 -6.26
C SER A 111 1.63 -2.53 -6.39
N GLU A 112 2.33 -2.14 -5.33
CA GLU A 112 3.14 -0.93 -5.28
C GLU A 112 4.61 -1.31 -5.19
N ARG A 113 5.38 -0.99 -6.23
CA ARG A 113 6.84 -0.99 -6.13
C ARG A 113 7.27 0.32 -5.49
N GLN A 114 7.70 0.23 -4.24
CA GLN A 114 8.08 1.37 -3.43
C GLN A 114 9.60 1.50 -3.38
N THR A 115 10.14 2.68 -3.66
CA THR A 115 11.59 2.93 -3.57
C THR A 115 11.93 4.12 -2.69
N LEU A 116 13.07 4.05 -2.01
CA LEU A 116 13.63 5.14 -1.20
C LEU A 116 15.06 5.42 -1.61
N ARG A 117 15.39 6.71 -1.81
CA ARG A 117 16.77 7.18 -1.98
C ARG A 117 16.99 8.52 -1.29
N ARG A 118 18.17 8.70 -0.72
CA ARG A 118 18.62 10.03 -0.26
C ARG A 118 19.22 10.82 -1.41
N LEU A 119 18.78 12.06 -1.57
CA LEU A 119 19.28 12.98 -2.59
C LEU A 119 20.62 13.59 -2.13
N PRO A 120 21.67 13.58 -2.98
CA PRO A 120 23.02 13.95 -2.54
C PRO A 120 23.20 15.43 -2.19
N GLN A 121 22.47 16.34 -2.85
CA GLN A 121 22.63 17.78 -2.65
C GLN A 121 21.82 18.30 -1.47
N THR A 122 20.59 17.82 -1.30
CA THR A 122 19.65 18.35 -0.29
C THR A 122 19.57 17.49 0.96
N GLY A 123 20.02 16.24 0.90
CA GLY A 123 19.81 15.26 1.97
C GLY A 123 18.36 14.80 2.13
N ALA A 124 17.40 15.35 1.37
CA ALA A 124 16.01 14.91 1.38
C ALA A 124 15.88 13.47 0.87
N ILE A 125 14.82 12.78 1.28
CA ILE A 125 14.53 11.41 0.86
C ILE A 125 13.42 11.44 -0.17
N LEU A 126 13.71 10.93 -1.36
CA LEU A 126 12.72 10.69 -2.39
C LEU A 126 12.11 9.29 -2.19
N PHE A 127 10.80 9.26 -2.00
CA PHE A 127 9.98 8.06 -1.98
C PHE A 127 9.20 7.96 -3.28
N THR A 128 9.35 6.88 -4.05
CA THR A 128 8.54 6.64 -5.26
C THR A 128 7.62 5.44 -5.08
N ILE A 129 6.46 5.50 -5.73
CA ILE A 129 5.42 4.48 -5.63
C ILE A 129 4.96 4.12 -7.05
N GLY A 130 5.52 3.05 -7.61
CA GLY A 130 5.12 2.50 -8.90
C GLY A 130 3.89 1.63 -8.77
N ILE A 131 2.79 2.02 -9.43
CA ILE A 131 1.48 1.36 -9.32
C ILE A 131 1.24 0.36 -10.44
N TYR A 132 0.89 -0.86 -10.05
CA TYR A 132 0.51 -1.95 -10.93
C TYR A 132 -0.87 -2.47 -10.48
N VAL A 133 -1.80 -2.61 -11.42
CA VAL A 133 -3.15 -3.11 -11.15
C VAL A 133 -3.47 -4.13 -12.22
N GLU A 134 -3.95 -5.31 -11.81
CA GLU A 134 -4.32 -6.40 -12.70
C GLU A 134 -5.57 -7.10 -12.17
N GLN A 135 -6.42 -7.62 -13.06
CA GLN A 135 -7.55 -8.44 -12.66
C GLN A 135 -7.07 -9.75 -12.06
N LEU A 136 -7.71 -10.18 -10.97
CA LEU A 136 -7.31 -11.40 -10.24
C LEU A 136 -7.23 -12.63 -11.15
N GLY A 137 -8.19 -12.79 -12.07
CA GLY A 137 -8.27 -13.91 -13.00
C GLY A 137 -7.20 -13.92 -14.09
N ASN A 138 -6.49 -12.81 -14.30
CA ASN A 138 -5.37 -12.73 -15.24
C ASN A 138 -4.04 -13.15 -14.61
N LEU A 139 -4.00 -13.37 -13.29
CA LEU A 139 -2.81 -13.83 -12.59
C LEU A 139 -2.60 -15.34 -12.78
N SER A 140 -1.37 -15.79 -12.56
CA SER A 140 -1.07 -17.22 -12.55
C SER A 140 -1.80 -17.94 -11.41
N PRO A 141 -2.16 -19.23 -11.58
CA PRO A 141 -2.77 -20.04 -10.52
C PRO A 141 -1.98 -20.01 -9.20
N ALA A 142 -0.64 -20.04 -9.28
CA ALA A 142 0.23 -19.94 -8.11
C ALA A 142 0.09 -18.61 -7.36
N ASN A 143 -0.03 -17.48 -8.07
CA ASN A 143 -0.22 -16.17 -7.45
C ASN A 143 -1.62 -16.04 -6.85
N ILE A 144 -2.64 -16.56 -7.52
CA ILE A 144 -4.02 -16.59 -7.00
C ILE A 144 -4.05 -17.38 -5.68
N ALA A 145 -3.45 -18.58 -5.65
CA ALA A 145 -3.34 -19.40 -4.45
C ALA A 145 -2.54 -18.70 -3.33
N MET A 146 -1.46 -17.99 -3.66
CA MET A 146 -0.67 -17.22 -2.70
C MET A 146 -1.51 -16.09 -2.07
N LEU A 147 -2.29 -15.36 -2.85
CA LEU A 147 -3.16 -14.28 -2.37
C LEU A 147 -4.28 -14.81 -1.48
N GLY A 148 -4.90 -15.94 -1.85
CA GLY A 148 -5.90 -16.61 -1.02
C GLY A 148 -5.36 -17.02 0.36
N LYS A 149 -4.09 -17.43 0.45
CA LYS A 149 -3.43 -17.70 1.74
C LYS A 149 -3.05 -16.41 2.48
N ALA A 150 -2.53 -15.41 1.76
CA ALA A 150 -2.08 -14.16 2.36
C ALA A 150 -3.23 -13.34 2.96
N VAL A 151 -4.42 -13.36 2.36
CA VAL A 151 -5.57 -12.62 2.92
C VAL A 151 -6.02 -13.19 4.26
N GLN A 152 -5.89 -14.49 4.50
CA GLN A 152 -6.27 -15.13 5.76
C GLN A 152 -5.40 -14.65 6.93
N THR A 153 -4.12 -14.36 6.68
CA THR A 153 -3.22 -13.83 7.73
C THR A 153 -3.43 -12.35 7.97
N LEU A 154 -3.89 -11.59 6.97
CA LEU A 154 -4.27 -10.18 7.13
C LEU A 154 -5.47 -10.03 8.08
N VAL A 155 -6.48 -10.90 7.98
CA VAL A 155 -7.72 -10.82 8.79
C VAL A 155 -7.42 -10.82 10.30
N ASN A 156 -6.30 -11.40 10.73
CA ASN A 156 -5.90 -11.43 12.14
C ASN A 156 -5.19 -10.14 12.63
N GLY A 157 -5.19 -9.06 11.85
CA GLY A 157 -4.62 -7.77 12.25
C GLY A 157 -5.02 -6.61 11.33
N GLU A 158 -4.27 -6.40 10.25
CA GLU A 158 -4.40 -5.27 9.32
C GLU A 158 -5.59 -5.41 8.34
N GLY A 159 -6.36 -6.50 8.44
CA GLY A 159 -7.44 -6.86 7.53
C GLY A 159 -8.55 -5.81 7.45
N ASP A 160 -9.01 -5.29 8.58
CA ASP A 160 -10.11 -4.31 8.62
C ASP A 160 -9.76 -3.03 7.88
N ARG A 161 -8.55 -2.49 8.09
CA ARG A 161 -8.07 -1.30 7.39
C ARG A 161 -7.92 -1.53 5.88
N ARG A 162 -7.66 -2.77 5.48
CA ARG A 162 -7.58 -3.16 4.06
C ARG A 162 -8.93 -3.54 3.47
N GLY A 163 -10.01 -3.53 4.26
CA GLY A 163 -11.34 -3.94 3.84
C GLY A 163 -11.49 -5.44 3.63
N ALA A 164 -10.58 -6.27 4.17
CA ALA A 164 -10.56 -7.72 3.98
C ALA A 164 -11.90 -8.41 4.29
N PRO A 165 -12.64 -8.06 5.37
CA PRO A 165 -13.94 -8.66 5.63
C PRO A 165 -14.96 -8.52 4.49
N ALA A 166 -14.80 -7.54 3.59
CA ALA A 166 -15.72 -7.30 2.49
C ALA A 166 -15.43 -8.16 1.24
N TYR A 167 -14.25 -8.77 1.13
CA TYR A 167 -13.85 -9.51 -0.08
C TYR A 167 -13.12 -10.83 0.16
N ALA A 168 -12.62 -11.09 1.38
CA ALA A 168 -11.73 -12.22 1.66
C ALA A 168 -12.36 -13.56 1.28
N ASP A 169 -13.62 -13.80 1.64
CA ASP A 169 -14.32 -15.05 1.31
C ASP A 169 -14.42 -15.29 -0.20
N SER A 170 -14.67 -14.22 -0.97
CA SER A 170 -14.73 -14.30 -2.43
C SER A 170 -13.35 -14.60 -3.04
N LEU A 171 -12.30 -13.96 -2.53
CA LEU A 171 -10.92 -14.22 -2.95
C LEU A 171 -10.48 -15.66 -2.61
N ILE A 172 -10.76 -16.11 -1.39
CA ILE A 172 -10.42 -17.47 -0.92
C ILE A 172 -11.15 -18.52 -1.76
N GLY A 173 -12.47 -18.39 -1.91
CA GLY A 173 -13.26 -19.34 -2.69
C GLY A 173 -12.83 -19.38 -4.16
N PHE A 174 -12.49 -18.23 -4.75
CA PHE A 174 -11.92 -18.20 -6.10
C PHE A 174 -10.55 -18.89 -6.16
N ALA A 175 -9.69 -18.66 -5.16
CA ALA A 175 -8.37 -19.25 -5.13
C ALA A 175 -8.39 -20.77 -4.94
N GLU A 176 -9.29 -21.30 -4.13
CA GLU A 176 -9.45 -22.75 -3.93
C GLU A 176 -9.89 -23.47 -5.21
N ARG A 177 -10.77 -22.86 -6.01
CA ARG A 177 -11.23 -23.44 -7.28
C ARG A 177 -10.19 -23.37 -8.40
N ASN A 178 -9.21 -22.48 -8.28
CA ASN A 178 -8.16 -22.25 -9.27
C ASN A 178 -6.77 -22.65 -8.76
N ALA A 179 -6.70 -23.36 -7.63
CA ALA A 179 -5.45 -23.89 -7.11
C ALA A 179 -4.91 -24.97 -8.08
N PRO A 180 -3.59 -24.98 -8.36
CA PRO A 180 -2.97 -25.98 -9.22
C PRO A 180 -3.02 -27.39 -8.64
#